data_AF-A0A2D5WK00-F1
#
_entry.id   AF-A0A2D5WK00-F1
#
_cell.length_a   1.000
_cell.length_b   1.000
_cell.length_c   1.000
_cell.angle_alpha   90.00
_cell.angle_beta   90.00
_cell.angle_gamma   90.00
#
_symmetry.space_group_name_H-M   'P 1'
#
loop_
_entity.id
_entity.type
_entity.pdbx_description
1 polymer ?
#
loop_
_entity_poly.entity_id
_entity_poly.type
_entity_poly.pdbx_seq_one_letter_code
_entity_poly.pdbx_strand_id
1 'polypeptide(L)'
;MKINNNSFDLNDKLSVLIDSSDNDGLIFIPKNIQLSVEIENYFGKITINNIAISPLESEFQINKLSVESHIPNLDIKLLDRYIYKVLSDKSGLAYSPYLYFPEYDFTVFEKGRRPSSLDWAMFSSLYVFSCNVLPESIKVELSLAKYLRVSEENFKRFMKKIPQDLFRKSGHADSRGGDISLNAENLIKDFLGSDQNAFESNPFLKFYSEVDFA
;
A
#
# COMPACT_ATOMS: atom_id res chain seq x y z
N MET A 1 8.66 3.32 17.08
CA MET A 1 7.53 2.41 16.96
C MET A 1 8.03 1.05 17.40
N LYS A 2 7.35 0.39 18.33
CA LYS A 2 7.73 -0.96 18.75
C LYS A 2 6.85 -1.98 18.05
N ILE A 3 7.46 -3.01 17.50
CA ILE A 3 6.81 -4.09 16.77
C ILE A 3 7.14 -5.40 17.49
N ASN A 4 6.16 -6.29 17.60
CA ASN A 4 6.31 -7.57 18.29
C ASN A 4 7.04 -8.67 17.48
N ASN A 5 7.10 -8.56 16.14
CA ASN A 5 7.74 -9.55 15.27
C ASN A 5 8.79 -8.93 14.33
N ASN A 6 9.60 -9.82 13.74
CA ASN A 6 10.69 -9.50 12.80
C ASN A 6 10.36 -9.78 11.32
N SER A 7 9.14 -10.23 11.00
CA SER A 7 8.65 -10.45 9.63
C SER A 7 7.22 -9.92 9.49
N PHE A 8 6.78 -9.71 8.24
CA PHE A 8 5.42 -9.29 7.92
C PHE A 8 4.96 -9.97 6.62
N ASP A 9 4.78 -11.28 6.70
CA ASP A 9 4.40 -12.12 5.58
C ASP A 9 2.90 -12.03 5.31
N LEU A 10 2.41 -12.74 4.28
CA LEU A 10 1.01 -12.69 3.89
C LEU A 10 0.09 -13.18 5.02
N ASN A 11 -0.92 -12.37 5.36
CA ASN A 11 -1.88 -12.57 6.46
C ASN A 11 -1.26 -12.56 7.87
N ASP A 12 0.00 -12.17 8.01
CA ASP A 12 0.58 -11.96 9.33
C ASP A 12 -0.07 -10.77 10.02
N LYS A 13 -0.29 -10.91 11.33
CA LYS A 13 -0.80 -9.86 12.20
C LYS A 13 0.32 -9.33 13.09
N LEU A 14 0.51 -8.02 13.08
CA LEU A 14 1.46 -7.33 13.95
C LEU A 14 0.72 -6.45 14.95
N SER A 15 1.21 -6.48 16.18
CA SER A 15 0.83 -5.51 17.20
C SER A 15 1.89 -4.43 17.26
N VAL A 16 1.46 -3.21 17.01
CA VAL A 16 2.30 -2.02 16.90
C VAL A 16 1.97 -1.08 18.05
N LEU A 17 2.98 -0.73 18.83
CA LEU A 17 2.86 0.25 19.89
C LEU A 17 3.52 1.55 19.44
N ILE A 18 2.74 2.64 19.52
CA ILE A 18 3.16 3.99 19.14
C ILE A 18 2.91 4.92 20.33
N ASP A 19 3.92 5.71 20.69
CA ASP A 19 3.84 6.65 21.81
C ASP A 19 4.43 8.02 21.43
N SER A 20 4.55 8.95 22.38
CA SER A 20 5.07 10.29 22.11
C SER A 20 6.52 10.35 21.58
N SER A 21 7.31 9.27 21.73
CA SER A 21 8.66 9.19 21.15
C SER A 21 8.67 9.00 19.64
N ASP A 22 7.51 8.66 19.08
CA ASP A 22 7.32 8.32 17.67
C ASP A 22 6.79 9.46 16.80
N ASN A 23 6.56 10.62 17.41
CA ASN A 23 6.09 11.83 16.72
C ASN A 23 7.08 12.25 15.62
N ASP A 24 6.63 12.28 14.37
CA ASP A 24 7.51 12.54 13.21
C ASP A 24 6.92 13.51 12.16
N GLY A 25 5.91 14.29 12.56
CA GLY A 25 5.22 15.25 11.69
C GLY A 25 4.13 14.62 10.82
N LEU A 26 4.04 13.29 10.73
CA LEU A 26 2.88 12.59 10.17
C LEU A 26 1.84 12.27 11.25
N ILE A 27 2.30 12.02 12.46
CA ILE A 27 1.49 11.79 13.64
C ILE A 27 1.98 12.64 14.82
N PHE A 28 1.07 12.88 15.75
CA PHE A 28 1.36 13.47 17.05
C PHE A 28 0.57 12.75 18.15
N ILE A 29 1.29 12.15 19.09
CA ILE A 29 0.78 11.44 20.26
C ILE A 29 1.21 12.20 21.53
N PRO A 30 0.26 12.56 22.41
CA PRO A 30 0.56 13.18 23.70
C PRO A 30 1.39 12.27 24.63
N LYS A 31 2.19 12.85 25.54
CA LYS A 31 3.13 12.10 26.41
C LYS A 31 2.50 11.00 27.27
N ASN A 32 1.25 11.18 27.69
CA ASN A 32 0.58 10.25 28.61
C ASN A 32 -0.33 9.25 27.89
N ILE A 33 -0.27 9.20 26.55
CA ILE A 33 -1.07 8.30 25.72
C ILE A 33 -0.13 7.33 24.98
N GLN A 34 -0.61 6.11 24.84
CA GLN A 34 -0.08 5.09 23.95
C GLN A 34 -1.18 4.61 23.00
N LEU A 35 -0.80 4.38 21.75
CA LEU A 35 -1.62 3.77 20.73
C LEU A 35 -1.18 2.32 20.55
N SER A 36 -2.14 1.40 20.65
CA SER A 36 -1.97 -0.01 20.27
C SER A 36 -2.72 -0.24 18.96
N VAL A 37 -2.00 -0.58 17.91
CA VAL A 37 -2.56 -0.81 16.57
C VAL A 37 -2.32 -2.24 16.18
N GLU A 38 -3.37 -2.93 15.76
CA GLU A 38 -3.25 -4.24 15.12
C GLU A 38 -3.33 -4.06 13.62
N ILE A 39 -2.29 -4.50 12.93
CA ILE A 39 -2.21 -4.44 11.47
C ILE A 39 -2.07 -5.84 10.88
N GLU A 40 -2.51 -5.98 9.64
CA GLU A 40 -2.41 -7.20 8.87
C GLU A 40 -1.87 -6.89 7.47
N ASN A 41 -1.07 -7.80 6.94
CA ASN A 41 -0.64 -7.74 5.55
C ASN A 41 -1.59 -8.55 4.68
N TYR A 42 -2.56 -7.87 4.10
CA TYR A 42 -3.50 -8.49 3.18
C TYR A 42 -3.03 -8.23 1.75
N PHE A 43 -2.42 -9.23 1.10
CA PHE A 43 -1.91 -9.15 -0.29
C PHE A 43 -1.06 -7.90 -0.61
N GLY A 44 -0.18 -7.50 0.31
CA GLY A 44 0.66 -6.31 0.16
C GLY A 44 -0.02 -5.01 0.60
N LYS A 45 -1.31 -5.01 0.93
CA LYS A 45 -1.98 -3.88 1.58
C LYS A 45 -1.84 -4.02 3.10
N ILE A 46 -1.41 -2.94 3.74
CA ILE A 46 -1.44 -2.84 5.20
C ILE A 46 -2.86 -2.48 5.61
N THR A 47 -3.57 -3.41 6.24
CA THR A 47 -4.90 -3.17 6.80
C THR A 47 -4.78 -2.93 8.29
N ILE A 48 -5.37 -1.84 8.78
CA ILE A 48 -5.45 -1.56 10.22
C ILE A 48 -6.75 -2.19 10.72
N ASN A 49 -6.62 -3.27 11.48
CA ASN A 49 -7.76 -4.06 11.95
C ASN A 49 -8.34 -3.48 13.25
N ASN A 50 -7.48 -2.94 14.13
CA ASN A 50 -7.91 -2.38 15.40
C ASN A 50 -6.99 -1.23 15.83
N ILE A 51 -7.56 -0.24 16.50
CA ILE A 51 -6.84 0.87 17.12
C ILE A 51 -7.39 1.06 18.54
N ALA A 52 -6.53 0.85 19.54
CA ALA A 52 -6.83 1.10 20.94
C ALA A 52 -5.96 2.23 21.49
N ILE A 53 -6.58 3.16 22.22
CA ILE A 53 -5.90 4.28 22.87
C ILE A 53 -5.89 4.00 24.37
N SER A 54 -4.72 3.94 24.98
CA SER A 54 -4.53 3.65 26.40
C SER A 54 -3.67 4.71 27.07
N PRO A 55 -3.98 5.13 28.30
CA PRO A 55 -3.09 5.98 29.08
C PRO A 55 -1.88 5.20 29.60
N LEU A 56 -0.74 5.88 29.77
CA LEU A 56 0.49 5.29 30.31
C LEU A 56 0.57 5.32 31.85
N GLU A 57 -0.18 6.22 32.50
CA GLU A 57 -0.19 6.36 33.97
C GLU A 57 -1.26 5.45 34.62
N SER A 58 -1.00 5.01 35.86
CA SER A 58 -1.89 4.10 36.60
C SER A 58 -3.23 4.74 36.97
N GLU A 59 -4.32 3.95 36.94
CA GLU A 59 -5.73 4.34 37.14
C GLU A 59 -6.03 5.26 38.33
N PHE A 60 -5.16 5.32 39.35
CA PHE A 60 -5.35 6.16 40.54
C PHE A 60 -5.18 7.68 40.30
N GLN A 61 -4.64 8.11 39.15
CA GLN A 61 -4.48 9.54 38.80
C GLN A 61 -5.38 10.01 37.65
N ILE A 62 -6.16 9.11 37.07
CA ILE A 62 -6.92 9.38 35.85
C ILE A 62 -8.40 9.55 36.22
N ASN A 63 -8.80 10.76 36.58
CA ASN A 63 -10.20 11.14 36.44
C ASN A 63 -10.61 10.88 34.99
N LYS A 64 -11.72 10.19 34.71
CA LYS A 64 -12.25 9.92 33.34
C LYS A 64 -12.19 11.12 32.37
N LEU A 65 -12.25 12.34 32.91
CA LEU A 65 -12.09 13.62 32.21
C LEU A 65 -10.72 13.84 31.54
N SER A 66 -9.66 13.11 31.93
CA SER A 66 -8.31 13.36 31.43
C SER A 66 -8.01 12.67 30.11
N VAL A 67 -8.56 11.49 29.78
CA VAL A 67 -8.34 10.91 28.45
C VAL A 67 -9.08 11.72 27.38
N GLU A 68 -10.34 12.07 27.66
CA GLU A 68 -11.18 12.90 26.77
C GLU A 68 -10.54 14.27 26.48
N SER A 69 -9.80 14.86 27.43
CA SER A 69 -9.12 16.14 27.22
C SER A 69 -7.87 16.05 26.34
N HIS A 70 -7.28 14.86 26.18
CA HIS A 70 -6.08 14.65 25.37
C HIS A 70 -6.40 14.11 23.97
N ILE A 71 -7.57 13.50 23.75
CA ILE A 71 -8.04 13.04 22.42
C ILE A 71 -8.03 14.18 21.38
N PRO A 72 -8.48 15.43 21.68
CA PRO A 72 -8.42 16.53 20.72
C PRO A 72 -7.01 16.90 20.28
N ASN A 73 -5.99 16.56 21.09
CA ASN A 73 -4.59 16.82 20.77
C ASN A 73 -3.92 15.66 20.05
N LEU A 74 -4.57 14.49 19.91
CA LEU A 74 -4.04 13.35 19.17
C LEU A 74 -4.25 13.58 17.67
N ASP A 75 -3.17 13.61 16.90
CA ASP A 75 -3.23 13.67 15.43
C ASP A 75 -2.68 12.36 14.85
N ILE A 76 -3.58 11.56 14.29
CA ILE A 76 -3.27 10.29 13.64
C ILE A 76 -3.78 10.25 12.19
N LYS A 77 -3.98 11.43 11.58
CA LYS A 77 -4.58 11.54 10.24
C LYS A 77 -3.81 10.76 9.17
N LEU A 78 -2.49 10.63 9.32
CA LEU A 78 -1.60 9.91 8.40
C LEU A 78 -0.98 8.66 9.05
N LEU A 79 -1.70 8.01 9.97
CA LEU A 79 -1.23 6.81 10.67
C LEU A 79 -0.86 5.67 9.70
N ASP A 80 -1.68 5.46 8.68
CA ASP A 80 -1.43 4.48 7.61
C ASP A 80 -0.08 4.72 6.90
N ARG A 81 0.19 5.97 6.54
CA ARG A 81 1.46 6.40 5.93
C ARG A 81 2.62 6.28 6.89
N TYR A 82 2.43 6.64 8.15
CA TYR A 82 3.45 6.49 9.18
C TYR A 82 3.85 5.02 9.35
N ILE A 83 2.87 4.13 9.56
CA ILE A 83 3.10 2.69 9.68
C ILE A 83 3.80 2.15 8.43
N TYR A 84 3.30 2.49 7.24
CA TYR A 84 3.93 2.08 5.98
C TYR A 84 5.40 2.55 5.90
N LYS A 85 5.68 3.81 6.25
CA LYS A 85 7.03 4.40 6.21
C LYS A 85 7.99 3.65 7.12
N VAL A 86 7.57 3.33 8.35
CA VAL A 86 8.42 2.63 9.32
C VAL A 86 8.65 1.17 8.90
N LEU A 87 7.61 0.45 8.45
CA LEU A 87 7.77 -0.93 8.02
C LEU A 87 8.60 -1.06 6.73
N SER A 88 8.50 -0.07 5.83
CA SER A 88 9.27 -0.03 4.59
C SER A 88 10.73 0.38 4.79
N ASP A 89 11.14 0.76 6.00
CA ASP A 89 12.53 1.10 6.27
C ASP A 89 13.41 -0.14 6.10
N LYS A 90 14.52 0.01 5.37
CA LYS A 90 15.48 -1.05 5.10
C LYS A 90 16.17 -1.55 6.37
N SER A 91 16.26 -0.68 7.38
CA SER A 91 16.85 -1.03 8.68
C SER A 91 15.89 -1.83 9.58
N GLY A 92 14.58 -1.80 9.26
CA GLY A 92 13.53 -2.51 9.97
C GLY A 92 13.11 -3.79 9.23
N LEU A 93 11.80 -3.94 8.99
CA LEU A 93 11.24 -5.12 8.32
C LEU A 93 11.48 -5.14 6.80
N ALA A 94 11.92 -4.03 6.22
CA ALA A 94 12.13 -3.88 4.78
C ALA A 94 10.90 -4.31 3.94
N TYR A 95 9.70 -4.03 4.46
CA TYR A 95 8.44 -4.41 3.83
C TYR A 95 8.30 -3.76 2.44
N SER A 96 7.80 -4.53 1.47
CA SER A 96 7.42 -4.01 0.16
C SER A 96 6.14 -4.68 -0.34
N PRO A 97 5.11 -3.89 -0.73
CA PRO A 97 3.87 -4.45 -1.26
C PRO A 97 4.10 -5.22 -2.57
N TYR A 98 5.15 -4.85 -3.32
CA TYR A 98 5.45 -5.43 -4.63
C TYR A 98 5.97 -6.87 -4.57
N LEU A 99 6.34 -7.36 -3.38
CA LEU A 99 6.64 -8.79 -3.18
C LEU A 99 5.41 -9.69 -3.40
N TYR A 100 4.21 -9.11 -3.32
CA TYR A 100 2.93 -9.80 -3.48
C TYR A 100 2.32 -9.58 -4.87
N PHE A 101 3.06 -8.94 -5.78
CA PHE A 101 2.72 -8.84 -7.20
C PHE A 101 3.36 -10.02 -7.96
N PRO A 102 2.73 -10.54 -9.04
CA PRO A 102 3.30 -11.64 -9.81
C PRO A 102 4.71 -11.33 -10.34
N GLU A 103 5.58 -12.33 -10.32
CA GLU A 103 6.97 -12.17 -10.77
C GLU A 103 7.02 -11.83 -12.27
N TYR A 104 7.63 -10.69 -12.60
CA TYR A 104 7.75 -10.21 -13.98
C TYR A 104 8.99 -9.34 -14.17
N ASP A 105 9.67 -9.53 -15.30
CA ASP A 105 10.84 -8.72 -15.68
C ASP A 105 10.42 -7.40 -16.35
N PHE A 106 10.42 -6.32 -15.57
CA PHE A 106 10.13 -4.97 -16.06
C PHE A 106 11.31 -4.25 -16.73
N THR A 107 12.46 -4.91 -16.95
CA THR A 107 13.65 -4.25 -17.53
C THR A 107 13.43 -3.72 -18.95
N VAL A 108 12.36 -4.13 -19.64
CA VAL A 108 11.92 -3.53 -20.92
C VAL A 108 11.71 -2.01 -20.79
N PHE A 109 11.16 -1.56 -19.66
CA PHE A 109 10.87 -0.14 -19.38
C PHE A 109 12.12 0.62 -18.95
N GLU A 110 13.02 -0.03 -18.21
CA GLU A 110 14.32 0.54 -17.80
C GLU A 110 15.22 0.77 -19.03
N LYS A 111 15.33 -0.24 -19.89
CA LYS A 111 16.25 -0.23 -21.05
C LYS A 111 15.67 0.49 -22.28
N GLY A 112 14.45 1.02 -22.19
CA GLY A 112 13.79 1.74 -23.29
C GLY A 112 13.50 0.88 -24.52
N ARG A 113 13.34 -0.43 -24.34
CA ARG A 113 12.98 -1.36 -25.42
C ARG A 113 11.51 -1.16 -25.80
N ARG A 114 11.11 -1.63 -26.99
CA ARG A 114 9.71 -1.58 -27.43
C ARG A 114 8.89 -2.58 -26.58
N PRO A 115 7.93 -2.13 -25.75
CA PRO A 115 7.13 -3.05 -24.94
C PRO A 115 6.10 -3.78 -25.81
N SER A 116 5.91 -5.06 -25.54
CA SER A 116 4.85 -5.91 -26.08
C SER A 116 3.50 -5.62 -25.41
N SER A 117 2.42 -6.23 -25.92
CA SER A 117 1.11 -6.13 -25.27
C SER A 117 1.12 -6.71 -23.86
N LEU A 118 1.87 -7.80 -23.62
CA LEU A 118 2.03 -8.38 -22.29
C LEU A 118 2.77 -7.42 -21.35
N ASP A 119 3.85 -6.77 -21.82
CA ASP A 119 4.58 -5.78 -21.02
C ASP A 119 3.66 -4.64 -20.56
N TRP A 120 2.82 -4.15 -21.49
CA TRP A 120 1.85 -3.11 -21.17
C TRP A 120 0.77 -3.61 -20.21
N ALA A 121 0.25 -4.83 -20.40
CA ALA A 121 -0.73 -5.44 -19.50
C ALA A 121 -0.18 -5.59 -18.08
N MET A 122 1.04 -6.11 -17.94
CA MET A 122 1.71 -6.25 -16.64
C MET A 122 2.02 -4.91 -15.99
N PHE A 123 2.46 -3.91 -16.76
CA PHE A 123 2.69 -2.56 -16.25
C PHE A 123 1.40 -1.90 -15.76
N SER A 124 0.31 -2.03 -16.53
CA SER A 124 -1.01 -1.54 -16.13
C SER A 124 -1.50 -2.23 -14.86
N SER A 125 -1.35 -3.55 -14.78
CA SER A 125 -1.72 -4.32 -13.59
C SER A 125 -0.92 -3.89 -12.36
N LEU A 126 0.39 -3.71 -12.51
CA LEU A 126 1.25 -3.22 -11.44
C LEU A 126 0.84 -1.81 -10.98
N TYR A 127 0.52 -0.90 -11.92
CA TYR A 127 0.04 0.44 -11.56
C TYR A 127 -1.24 0.38 -10.72
N VAL A 128 -2.22 -0.38 -11.19
CA VAL A 128 -3.50 -0.53 -10.50
C VAL A 128 -3.32 -1.17 -9.13
N PHE A 129 -2.55 -2.25 -9.04
CA PHE A 129 -2.17 -2.89 -7.78
C PHE A 129 -1.60 -1.87 -6.80
N SER A 130 -0.64 -1.06 -7.25
CA SER A 130 0.02 -0.03 -6.44
C SER A 130 -0.95 1.03 -5.93
N CYS A 131 -1.93 1.41 -6.74
CA CYS A 131 -2.99 2.33 -6.33
C CYS A 131 -3.85 1.77 -5.19
N ASN A 132 -4.00 0.45 -5.08
CA ASN A 132 -4.82 -0.17 -4.04
C ASN A 132 -4.08 -0.45 -2.73
N VAL A 133 -2.81 -0.87 -2.85
CA VAL A 133 -2.02 -1.35 -1.70
C VAL A 133 -1.24 -0.25 -0.99
N LEU A 134 -0.95 0.87 -1.66
CA LEU A 134 -0.27 2.01 -1.05
C LEU A 134 -1.26 2.92 -0.31
N PRO A 135 -0.88 3.50 0.85
CA PRO A 135 -1.61 4.61 1.48
C PRO A 135 -1.96 5.73 0.50
N GLU A 136 -3.15 6.33 0.63
CA GLU A 136 -3.66 7.37 -0.30
C GLU A 136 -2.76 8.61 -0.38
N SER A 137 -2.11 8.94 0.72
CA SER A 137 -1.20 10.08 0.83
C SER A 137 0.17 9.84 0.16
N ILE A 138 0.44 8.64 -0.35
CA ILE A 138 1.68 8.32 -1.07
C ILE A 138 1.49 8.54 -2.58
N LYS A 139 2.43 9.26 -3.18
CA LYS A 139 2.51 9.43 -4.64
C LYS A 139 2.92 8.10 -5.30
N VAL A 140 1.95 7.45 -5.94
CA VAL A 140 2.11 6.15 -6.58
C VAL A 140 3.18 6.20 -7.67
N GLU A 141 3.23 7.28 -8.45
CA GLU A 141 4.19 7.47 -9.55
C GLU A 141 5.63 7.44 -9.06
N LEU A 142 5.93 8.07 -7.91
CA LEU A 142 7.27 8.08 -7.32
C LEU A 142 7.66 6.70 -6.79
N SER A 143 6.71 6.02 -6.13
CA SER A 143 6.93 4.69 -5.59
C SER A 143 7.25 3.69 -6.71
N LEU A 144 6.45 3.71 -7.78
CA LEU A 144 6.62 2.86 -8.95
C LEU A 144 7.86 3.20 -9.76
N ALA A 145 8.16 4.47 -9.98
CA ALA A 145 9.39 4.88 -10.66
C ALA A 145 10.63 4.32 -9.95
N LYS A 146 10.65 4.37 -8.61
CA LYS A 146 11.73 3.77 -7.80
C LYS A 146 11.78 2.25 -7.94
N TYR A 147 10.63 1.57 -7.89
CA TYR A 147 10.55 0.11 -8.04
C TYR A 147 11.04 -0.36 -9.42
N LEU A 148 10.57 0.31 -10.47
CA LEU A 148 10.91 0.04 -11.87
C LEU A 148 12.28 0.57 -12.29
N ARG A 149 12.97 1.32 -11.41
CA ARG A 149 14.28 1.96 -11.65
C ARG A 149 14.27 2.90 -12.86
N VAL A 150 13.18 3.65 -13.03
CA VAL A 150 13.02 4.66 -14.08
C VAL A 150 12.80 6.05 -13.48
N SER A 151 12.95 7.10 -14.29
CA SER A 151 12.58 8.44 -13.85
C SER A 151 11.06 8.62 -13.76
N GLU A 152 10.60 9.51 -12.88
CA GLU A 152 9.17 9.86 -12.76
C GLU A 152 8.61 10.40 -14.09
N GLU A 153 9.41 11.14 -14.85
CA GLU A 153 9.02 11.62 -16.18
C GLU A 153 8.79 10.48 -17.17
N ASN A 154 9.65 9.47 -17.18
CA ASN A 154 9.48 8.29 -18.02
C ASN A 154 8.24 7.50 -17.59
N PHE A 155 8.02 7.34 -16.28
CA PHE A 155 6.80 6.72 -15.77
C PHE A 155 5.53 7.43 -16.29
N LYS A 156 5.48 8.77 -16.18
CA LYS A 156 4.37 9.58 -16.72
C LYS A 156 4.21 9.43 -18.23
N ARG A 157 5.31 9.29 -18.98
CA ARG A 157 5.26 9.01 -20.43
C ARG A 157 4.71 7.62 -20.73
N PHE A 158 5.07 6.61 -19.93
CA PHE A 158 4.54 5.26 -20.07
C PHE A 158 3.05 5.22 -19.82
N MET A 159 2.56 5.84 -18.74
CA MET A 159 1.13 5.95 -18.44
C MET A 159 0.31 6.53 -19.60
N LYS A 160 0.86 7.51 -20.33
CA LYS A 160 0.21 8.11 -21.52
C LYS A 160 0.26 7.22 -22.77
N LYS A 161 1.17 6.26 -22.82
CA LYS A 161 1.41 5.38 -23.97
C LYS A 161 0.72 4.02 -23.85
N ILE A 162 0.16 3.70 -22.69
CA ILE A 162 -0.54 2.43 -22.49
C ILE A 162 -1.68 2.34 -23.52
N PRO A 163 -1.77 1.23 -24.27
CA PRO A 163 -2.88 0.99 -25.19
C PRO A 163 -4.25 0.99 -24.49
N GLN A 164 -5.23 1.71 -25.03
CA GLN A 164 -6.58 1.86 -24.45
C GLN A 164 -7.40 0.57 -24.44
N ASP A 165 -7.05 -0.37 -25.31
CA ASP A 165 -7.62 -1.72 -25.35
C ASP A 165 -7.10 -2.60 -24.22
N LEU A 166 -6.00 -2.21 -23.56
CA LEU A 166 -5.43 -2.93 -22.40
C LEU A 166 -5.81 -2.26 -21.07
N PHE A 167 -5.81 -0.93 -21.03
CA PHE A 167 -6.03 -0.16 -19.80
C PHE A 167 -6.86 1.09 -20.05
N ARG A 168 -7.76 1.38 -19.10
CA ARG A 168 -8.55 2.60 -19.07
C ARG A 168 -8.37 3.27 -17.72
N LYS A 169 -7.87 4.50 -17.70
CA LYS A 169 -7.82 5.27 -16.46
C LYS A 169 -9.25 5.57 -15.99
N SER A 170 -9.57 5.25 -14.74
CA SER A 170 -10.89 5.46 -14.16
C SER A 170 -10.98 6.82 -13.44
N GLY A 171 -12.16 7.43 -13.52
CA GLY A 171 -12.51 8.66 -12.79
C GLY A 171 -11.95 9.99 -13.34
N HIS A 172 -12.03 11.04 -12.52
CA HIS A 172 -11.52 12.38 -12.82
C HIS A 172 -9.98 12.42 -12.81
N ALA A 173 -9.36 13.52 -13.27
CA ALA A 173 -7.90 13.62 -13.38
C ALA A 173 -7.14 13.26 -12.08
N ASP A 174 -7.79 13.46 -10.93
CA ASP A 174 -7.23 13.36 -9.58
C ASP A 174 -7.48 12.00 -8.88
N SER A 175 -8.31 11.11 -9.42
CA SER A 175 -8.44 9.75 -8.87
C SER A 175 -7.27 8.87 -9.34
N ARG A 176 -6.63 8.18 -8.39
CA ARG A 176 -5.59 7.17 -8.66
C ARG A 176 -6.25 5.87 -9.11
N GLY A 177 -5.60 5.15 -10.03
CA GLY A 177 -6.05 3.83 -10.48
C GLY A 177 -6.57 3.82 -11.92
N GLY A 178 -7.31 2.76 -12.24
CA GLY A 178 -7.85 2.48 -13.55
C GLY A 178 -8.21 1.01 -13.69
N ASP A 179 -8.80 0.69 -14.82
CA ASP A 179 -9.34 -0.63 -15.11
C ASP A 179 -8.48 -1.32 -16.16
N ILE A 180 -8.13 -2.56 -15.87
CA ILE A 180 -7.50 -3.47 -16.82
C ILE A 180 -8.62 -4.11 -17.65
N SER A 181 -8.42 -4.21 -18.95
CA SER A 181 -9.37 -4.88 -19.83
C SER A 181 -9.33 -6.41 -19.69
N LEU A 182 -10.38 -7.09 -20.13
CA LEU A 182 -10.37 -8.55 -20.29
C LEU A 182 -9.25 -9.04 -21.22
N ASN A 183 -8.88 -8.27 -22.24
CA ASN A 183 -7.77 -8.62 -23.13
C ASN A 183 -6.44 -8.65 -22.36
N ALA A 184 -6.18 -7.62 -21.55
CA ALA A 184 -5.00 -7.56 -20.71
C ALA A 184 -5.03 -8.66 -19.63
N GLU A 185 -6.17 -8.94 -19.01
CA GLU A 185 -6.31 -10.05 -18.06
C GLU A 185 -5.97 -11.40 -18.71
N ASN A 186 -6.48 -11.69 -19.90
CA ASN A 186 -6.19 -12.92 -20.62
C ASN A 186 -4.69 -13.04 -20.95
N LEU A 187 -4.05 -11.97 -21.42
CA LEU A 187 -2.61 -11.96 -21.69
C LEU A 187 -1.79 -12.29 -20.43
N ILE A 188 -2.17 -11.73 -19.28
CA ILE A 188 -1.51 -11.99 -18.01
C ILE A 188 -1.72 -13.44 -17.59
N LYS A 189 -2.96 -13.94 -17.67
CA LYS A 189 -3.27 -15.34 -17.33
C LYS A 189 -2.50 -16.33 -18.20
N ASP A 190 -2.48 -16.10 -19.51
CA ASP A 190 -1.74 -16.92 -20.46
C ASP A 190 -0.25 -16.96 -20.13
N PHE A 191 0.33 -15.82 -19.70
CA PHE A 191 1.72 -15.76 -19.23
C PHE A 191 1.94 -16.54 -17.93
N LEU A 192 1.05 -16.41 -16.94
CA LEU A 192 1.19 -17.04 -15.64
C LEU A 192 0.98 -18.57 -15.68
N GLY A 193 0.27 -19.09 -16.66
CA GLY A 193 0.06 -20.53 -16.82
C GLY A 193 -0.56 -21.19 -15.58
N SER A 194 0.20 -22.01 -14.87
CA SER A 194 -0.25 -22.67 -13.63
C SER A 194 -0.45 -21.71 -12.44
N ASP A 195 0.20 -20.55 -12.47
CA ASP A 195 0.20 -19.58 -11.36
C ASP A 195 -0.94 -18.56 -11.46
N GLN A 196 -1.86 -18.76 -12.40
CA GLN A 196 -3.06 -17.96 -12.56
C GLN A 196 -3.86 -17.83 -11.25
N ASN A 197 -3.88 -18.89 -10.43
CA ASN A 197 -4.58 -18.89 -9.15
C ASN A 197 -4.07 -17.80 -8.20
N ALA A 198 -2.77 -17.49 -8.21
CA ALA A 198 -2.22 -16.44 -7.37
C ALA A 198 -2.72 -15.06 -7.82
N PHE A 199 -2.72 -14.80 -9.13
CA PHE A 199 -3.28 -13.58 -9.71
C PHE A 199 -4.78 -13.47 -9.45
N GLU A 200 -5.50 -14.58 -9.56
CA GLU A 200 -6.93 -14.60 -9.36
C GLU A 200 -7.34 -14.49 -7.89
N SER A 201 -6.55 -15.02 -6.96
CA SER A 201 -6.85 -14.91 -5.54
C SER A 201 -6.62 -13.50 -4.99
N ASN A 202 -5.81 -12.68 -5.68
CA ASN A 202 -5.44 -11.36 -5.20
C ASN A 202 -6.56 -10.34 -5.47
N PRO A 203 -7.20 -9.79 -4.42
CA PRO A 203 -8.32 -8.87 -4.57
C PRO A 203 -7.91 -7.51 -5.15
N PHE A 204 -6.62 -7.20 -5.20
CA PHE A 204 -6.10 -5.93 -5.70
C PHE A 204 -5.60 -6.01 -7.15
N LEU A 205 -5.65 -7.20 -7.77
CA LEU A 205 -5.27 -7.44 -9.17
C LEU A 205 -6.46 -7.62 -10.11
N LYS A 206 -7.60 -8.12 -9.60
CA LYS A 206 -8.81 -8.37 -10.39
C LYS A 206 -9.67 -7.12 -10.54
N PHE A 207 -10.19 -6.89 -11.74
CA PHE A 207 -11.20 -5.86 -12.00
C PHE A 207 -12.35 -6.41 -12.84
N TYR A 208 -13.43 -6.76 -12.13
CA TYR A 208 -14.79 -6.58 -12.59
C TYR A 208 -15.51 -5.73 -11.55
N SER A 209 -15.98 -4.56 -11.99
CA SER A 209 -16.92 -3.60 -11.38
C SER A 209 -17.48 -3.91 -9.98
N GLU A 210 -17.24 -2.98 -9.05
CA GLU A 210 -18.17 -2.58 -7.97
C GLU A 210 -18.82 -3.66 -7.09
N VAL A 211 -18.08 -4.58 -6.46
CA VAL A 211 -18.58 -5.37 -5.30
C VAL A 211 -17.35 -6.03 -4.66
N ASP A 212 -16.85 -5.65 -3.48
CA ASP A 212 -17.27 -6.26 -2.20
C ASP A 212 -16.53 -5.64 -0.98
N PHE A 213 -16.10 -4.37 -1.05
CA PHE A 213 -15.45 -3.69 0.10
C PHE A 213 -16.07 -2.32 0.43
N ALA A 214 -17.40 -2.24 0.33
CA ALA A 214 -18.20 -1.14 0.89
C ALA A 214 -18.97 -1.62 2.13
#